data_AF-A0A848IZ78-F1
#
_entry.id   AF-A0A848IZ78-F1
#
_cell.length_a   1.000
_cell.length_b   1.000
_cell.length_c   1.000
_cell.angle_alpha   90.00
_cell.angle_beta   90.00
_cell.angle_gamma   90.00
#
_symmetry.space_group_name_H-M   'P 1'
#
loop_
_entity.id
_entity.type
_entity.pdbx_description
1 polymer ?
#
loop_
_entity_poly.entity_id
_entity_poly.type
_entity_poly.pdbx_seq_one_letter_code
_entity_poly.pdbx_strand_id
1 'polypeptide(L)'
;MPLFRGATSKIILAYLPVYQLRATLQDYSEQIRDAGLGETWDEFTDNLRKLRKDGYAVAHGEVDRGLTGVAVPLLQDGKPKKVLGSLSYVMLDRDFDGRDMPTIIGRLRAVGARICHSISAP
;
A
#
# COMPACT_ATOMS: atom_id res chain seq x y z
N MET A 1 -8.15 -0.74 11.41
CA MET A 1 -6.79 -0.89 10.85
C MET A 1 -6.04 0.42 11.07
N PRO A 2 -4.83 0.41 11.64
CA PRO A 2 -4.01 1.62 11.79
C PRO A 2 -3.70 2.26 10.43
N LEU A 3 -3.90 3.57 10.30
CA LEU A 3 -3.91 4.27 9.00
C LEU A 3 -2.56 4.28 8.29
N PHE A 4 -1.46 4.17 9.03
CA PHE A 4 -0.09 4.25 8.50
C PHE A 4 0.70 2.95 8.61
N ARG A 5 0.09 1.91 9.19
CA ARG A 5 0.74 0.60 9.41
C ARG A 5 0.03 -0.49 8.64
N GLY A 6 0.80 -1.43 8.13
CA GLY A 6 0.32 -2.52 7.30
C GLY A 6 0.44 -2.22 5.80
N ALA A 7 0.54 -3.29 5.01
CA ALA A 7 0.73 -3.18 3.57
C ALA A 7 -0.48 -2.52 2.87
N THR A 8 -1.69 -2.89 3.30
CA THR A 8 -2.97 -2.43 2.73
C THR A 8 -3.13 -0.91 2.80
N SER A 9 -2.80 -0.31 3.96
CA SER A 9 -2.92 1.12 4.20
C SER A 9 -1.80 1.90 3.52
N LYS A 10 -0.54 1.45 3.65
CA LYS A 10 0.63 2.06 3.02
C LYS A 10 0.51 2.13 1.49
N ILE A 11 0.02 1.07 0.85
CA ILE A 11 -0.13 1.08 -0.61
C ILE A 11 -1.28 1.99 -1.07
N ILE A 12 -2.35 2.17 -0.28
CA ILE A 12 -3.38 3.16 -0.60
C ILE A 12 -2.80 4.57 -0.47
N LEU A 13 -2.11 4.85 0.65
CA LEU A 13 -1.47 6.13 0.93
C LEU A 13 -0.53 6.55 -0.19
N ALA A 14 0.22 5.60 -0.74
CA ALA A 14 1.13 5.83 -1.86
C ALA A 14 0.43 6.40 -3.11
N TYR A 15 -0.87 6.18 -3.31
CA TYR A 15 -1.62 6.66 -4.49
C TYR A 15 -2.57 7.81 -4.19
N LEU A 16 -2.56 8.39 -2.98
CA LEU A 16 -3.38 9.56 -2.69
C LEU A 16 -2.86 10.82 -3.43
N PRO A 17 -3.76 11.75 -3.81
CA PRO A 17 -3.39 13.04 -4.37
C PRO A 17 -2.52 13.86 -3.41
N VAL A 18 -1.65 14.72 -3.97
CA VAL A 18 -0.71 15.56 -3.21
C VAL A 18 -1.40 16.40 -2.12
N TYR A 19 -2.58 16.96 -2.41
CA TYR A 19 -3.31 17.76 -1.42
C TYR A 19 -3.75 16.92 -0.21
N GLN A 20 -4.14 15.66 -0.41
CA GLN A 20 -4.49 14.74 0.67
C GLN A 20 -3.25 14.33 1.46
N LEU A 21 -2.12 14.08 0.77
CA LEU A 21 -0.86 13.76 1.42
C LEU A 21 -0.36 14.91 2.31
N ARG A 22 -0.51 16.17 1.87
CA ARG A 22 -0.16 17.35 2.68
C ARG A 22 -1.03 17.44 3.94
N ALA A 23 -2.34 17.33 3.78
CA ALA A 23 -3.26 17.32 4.92
C ALA A 23 -2.94 16.16 5.89
N THR A 24 -2.65 14.98 5.35
CA THR A 24 -2.31 13.78 6.13
C THR A 24 -1.03 13.97 6.94
N LEU A 25 0.03 14.54 6.33
CA LEU A 25 1.26 14.84 7.06
C LEU A 25 1.06 15.89 8.14
N GLN A 26 0.25 16.92 7.86
CA GLN A 26 -0.06 17.98 8.82
C GLN A 26 -0.83 17.43 10.03
N ASP A 27 -1.84 16.60 9.79
CA ASP A 27 -2.78 16.14 10.82
C ASP A 27 -2.24 14.94 11.62
N TYR A 28 -1.30 14.16 11.05
CA TYR A 28 -0.84 12.89 11.60
C TYR A 28 0.68 12.70 11.60
N SER A 29 1.45 13.79 11.64
CA SER A 29 2.93 13.76 11.56
C SER A 29 3.59 12.77 12.52
N GLU A 30 3.15 12.71 13.78
CA GLU A 30 3.68 11.79 14.79
C GLU A 30 3.43 10.32 14.41
N GLN A 31 2.22 9.97 13.97
CA GLN A 31 1.89 8.59 13.60
C GLN A 31 2.61 8.15 12.32
N ILE A 32 2.86 9.09 11.40
CA ILE A 32 3.62 8.86 10.17
C ILE A 32 5.10 8.60 10.50
N ARG A 33 5.68 9.39 11.41
CA ARG A 33 7.03 9.17 11.95
C ARG A 33 7.11 7.81 12.64
N ASP A 34 6.17 7.49 13.52
CA ASP A 34 6.13 6.22 14.26
C ASP A 34 5.89 4.99 13.36
N ALA A 35 5.38 5.21 12.15
CA ALA A 35 5.24 4.19 11.11
C ALA A 35 6.47 4.07 10.20
N GLY A 36 7.51 4.88 10.44
CA GLY A 36 8.75 4.92 9.64
C GLY A 36 8.55 5.47 8.23
N LEU A 37 7.49 6.25 8.00
CA LEU A 37 7.17 6.78 6.67
C LEU A 37 7.91 8.09 6.36
N GLY A 38 8.49 8.75 7.36
CA GLY A 38 9.29 9.97 7.22
C GLY A 38 8.86 11.05 8.22
N GLU A 39 9.76 11.99 8.49
CA GLU A 39 9.52 13.13 9.39
C GLU A 39 9.31 14.44 8.61
N THR A 40 9.84 14.50 7.40
CA THR A 40 9.72 15.66 6.50
C THR A 40 8.81 15.34 5.31
N TRP A 41 8.34 16.38 4.63
CA TRP A 41 7.58 16.24 3.39
C TRP A 41 8.35 15.46 2.32
N ASP A 42 9.64 15.73 2.19
CA ASP A 42 10.47 15.08 1.16
C ASP A 42 10.68 13.60 1.49
N GLU A 43 11.03 13.25 2.73
CA GLU A 43 11.13 11.86 3.17
C GLU A 43 9.81 11.09 2.99
N PHE A 44 8.70 11.70 3.42
CA PHE A 44 7.38 11.10 3.30
C PHE A 44 7.03 10.81 1.84
N THR A 45 7.19 11.81 0.96
CA THR A 45 6.85 11.64 -0.45
C THR A 45 7.81 10.72 -1.20
N ASP A 46 9.09 10.66 -0.82
CA ASP A 46 10.06 9.73 -1.39
C ASP A 46 9.78 8.29 -1.01
N ASN A 47 9.43 8.02 0.25
CA ASN A 47 9.03 6.68 0.68
C ASN A 47 7.74 6.23 -0.03
N LEU A 48 6.74 7.11 -0.16
CA LEU A 48 5.55 6.82 -0.95
C LEU A 48 5.84 6.65 -2.44
N ARG A 49 6.83 7.36 -2.99
CA ARG A 49 7.26 7.21 -4.40
C ARG A 49 7.90 5.85 -4.64
N LYS A 50 8.68 5.32 -3.69
CA LYS A 50 9.23 3.96 -3.75
C LYS A 50 8.10 2.93 -3.81
N LEU A 51 7.12 3.02 -2.90
CA LEU A 51 5.94 2.14 -2.92
C LEU A 51 5.17 2.20 -4.25
N ARG A 52 4.97 3.39 -4.83
CA ARG A 52 4.35 3.54 -6.16
C ARG A 52 5.17 2.91 -7.27
N LYS A 53 6.50 3.04 -7.22
CA LYS A 53 7.42 2.47 -8.21
C LYS A 53 7.38 0.95 -8.19
N ASP A 54 7.38 0.37 -6.99
CA ASP A 54 7.32 -1.08 -6.80
C ASP A 54 5.93 -1.62 -7.16
N GLY A 55 4.89 -0.83 -6.88
CA GLY A 55 3.50 -1.14 -7.16
C GLY A 55 2.94 -2.23 -6.24
N TYR A 56 3.52 -2.36 -5.05
CA TYR A 56 3.06 -3.17 -3.93
C TYR A 56 3.67 -2.63 -2.63
N ALA A 57 3.12 -3.03 -1.49
CA ALA A 57 3.71 -2.81 -0.18
C ALA A 57 3.83 -4.15 0.56
N VAL A 58 4.82 -4.25 1.45
CA VAL A 58 5.01 -5.35 2.38
C VAL A 58 5.06 -4.77 3.79
N ALA A 59 4.43 -5.45 4.74
CA ALA A 59 4.47 -5.08 6.16
C ALA A 59 4.69 -6.33 7.00
N HIS A 60 5.72 -6.29 7.85
CA HIS A 60 6.11 -7.39 8.73
C HIS A 60 5.76 -7.04 10.16
N GLY A 61 4.80 -7.75 10.75
CA GLY A 61 4.44 -7.59 12.16
C GLY A 61 3.92 -6.20 12.56
N GLU A 62 3.62 -5.31 11.60
CA GLU A 62 3.31 -3.91 11.88
C GLU A 62 1.96 -3.70 12.57
N VAL A 63 1.01 -4.61 12.32
CA VAL A 63 -0.33 -4.62 12.91
C VAL A 63 -0.43 -5.77 13.91
N ASP A 64 -0.21 -6.99 13.42
CA ASP A 64 -0.24 -8.21 14.21
C ASP A 64 1.14 -8.87 14.17
N ARG A 65 1.77 -9.04 15.33
CA ARG A 65 3.10 -9.68 15.43
C ARG A 65 3.04 -11.12 14.89
N GLY A 66 4.04 -11.51 14.11
CA GLY A 66 4.11 -12.86 13.53
C GLY A 66 3.39 -12.99 12.18
N LEU A 67 2.80 -11.91 11.65
CA LEU A 67 2.15 -11.87 10.34
C LEU A 67 2.86 -10.94 9.37
N THR A 68 2.99 -11.40 8.13
CA THR A 68 3.43 -10.59 7.00
C THR A 68 2.26 -10.35 6.05
N GLY A 69 2.00 -9.09 5.76
CA GLY A 69 1.02 -8.66 4.76
C GLY A 69 1.71 -8.18 3.49
N VAL A 70 1.20 -8.59 2.33
CA VAL A 70 1.59 -8.06 1.00
C VAL A 70 0.34 -7.47 0.36
N ALA A 71 0.42 -6.24 -0.15
CA ALA A 71 -0.72 -5.57 -0.76
C ALA A 71 -0.38 -4.91 -2.09
N VAL A 72 -1.35 -4.92 -3.00
CA VAL A 72 -1.29 -4.22 -4.29
C VAL A 72 -2.40 -3.18 -4.37
N PRO A 73 -2.21 -2.06 -5.08
CA PRO A 73 -3.25 -1.06 -5.25
C PRO A 73 -4.32 -1.56 -6.22
N LEU A 74 -5.58 -1.26 -5.93
CA LEU A 74 -6.68 -1.36 -6.88
C LEU A 74 -6.88 0.01 -7.51
N LEU A 75 -6.54 0.12 -8.80
CA LEU A 75 -6.55 1.39 -9.52
C LEU A 75 -7.67 1.40 -10.55
N GLN A 76 -8.45 2.48 -10.57
CA GLN A 76 -9.37 2.78 -11.65
C GLN A 76 -8.60 3.24 -12.88
N ASP A 77 -9.08 2.84 -14.06
CA ASP A 77 -8.55 3.31 -15.34
C ASP A 77 -8.74 4.83 -15.48
N GLY A 78 -7.75 5.49 -16.08
CA GLY A 78 -7.73 6.94 -16.25
C GLY A 78 -6.33 7.55 -16.18
N LYS A 79 -6.25 8.86 -16.47
CA LYS A 79 -5.05 9.69 -16.31
C LYS A 79 -5.43 10.97 -15.57
N PRO A 80 -5.03 11.15 -14.28
CA PRO A 80 -4.26 10.20 -13.46
C PRO A 80 -5.08 8.98 -13.02
N LYS A 81 -4.39 7.88 -12.70
CA LYS A 81 -5.02 6.70 -12.09
C LYS A 81 -5.52 7.05 -10.69
N LYS A 82 -6.75 6.68 -10.36
CA LYS A 82 -7.35 6.86 -9.04
C LYS A 82 -7.30 5.55 -8.26
N VAL A 83 -6.87 5.58 -7.00
CA VAL A 83 -6.95 4.41 -6.13
C VAL A 83 -8.38 4.21 -5.63
N LEU A 84 -8.90 2.99 -5.81
CA LEU A 84 -10.21 2.54 -5.32
C LEU A 84 -10.07 1.82 -3.96
N GLY A 85 -8.90 1.26 -3.71
CA GLY A 85 -8.57 0.50 -2.52
C GLY A 85 -7.29 -0.29 -2.72
N SER A 86 -7.14 -1.40 -2.00
CA SER A 86 -6.05 -2.33 -2.17
C SER A 86 -6.51 -3.77 -1.94
N LEU A 87 -5.77 -4.72 -2.50
CA LEU A 87 -5.95 -6.15 -2.27
C LEU A 87 -4.71 -6.70 -1.59
N SER A 88 -4.90 -7.41 -0.47
CA SER A 88 -3.81 -7.93 0.33
C SER A 88 -3.90 -9.43 0.58
N TYR A 89 -2.74 -10.06 0.69
CA TYR A 89 -2.56 -11.42 1.19
C TYR A 89 -1.78 -11.38 2.50
N VAL A 90 -2.24 -12.11 3.50
CA VAL A 90 -1.61 -12.18 4.83
C VAL A 90 -1.20 -13.62 5.09
N MET A 91 0.02 -13.79 5.58
CA MET A 91 0.60 -15.09 5.90
C MET A 91 1.38 -15.00 7.21
N LEU A 92 1.72 -16.14 7.79
CA LEU A 92 2.60 -16.19 8.94
C LEU A 92 4.02 -15.82 8.51
N ASP A 93 4.77 -15.13 9.36
CA ASP A 93 6.15 -14.70 9.05
C ASP A 93 7.06 -15.88 8.71
N ARG A 94 6.84 -17.04 9.34
CA ARG A 94 7.59 -18.26 9.06
C ARG A 94 7.36 -18.84 7.66
N ASP A 95 6.23 -18.49 7.04
CA ASP A 95 5.86 -18.94 5.70
C ASP A 95 6.25 -17.88 4.65
N PHE A 96 6.80 -16.74 5.07
CA PHE A 96 7.26 -15.69 4.18
C PHE A 96 8.64 -16.03 3.59
N ASP A 97 8.66 -16.44 2.33
CA ASP A 97 9.88 -16.55 1.52
C ASP A 97 9.89 -15.47 0.43
N GLY A 98 10.94 -14.64 0.41
CA GLY A 98 11.13 -13.60 -0.61
C GLY A 98 11.12 -14.13 -2.05
N ARG A 99 11.44 -15.42 -2.26
CA ARG A 99 11.38 -16.08 -3.57
C ARG A 99 9.96 -16.23 -4.12
N ASP A 100 8.96 -16.28 -3.25
CA ASP A 100 7.55 -16.41 -3.65
C ASP A 100 6.91 -15.04 -3.97
N MET A 101 7.57 -13.94 -3.62
CA MET A 101 7.04 -12.59 -3.80
C MET A 101 6.60 -12.26 -5.23
N PRO A 102 7.37 -12.56 -6.29
CA PRO A 102 6.93 -12.32 -7.66
C PRO A 102 5.62 -13.05 -7.98
N THR A 103 5.46 -14.29 -7.50
CA THR A 103 4.26 -15.09 -7.70
C THR A 103 3.07 -14.53 -6.93
N ILE A 104 3.25 -14.18 -5.66
CA ILE A 104 2.20 -13.59 -4.81
C ILE A 104 1.73 -12.27 -5.40
N ILE A 105 2.65 -11.35 -5.72
CA ILE A 105 2.34 -10.06 -6.34
C ILE A 105 1.64 -10.26 -7.69
N GLY A 106 2.13 -11.17 -8.52
CA GLY A 106 1.53 -11.48 -9.82
C GLY A 106 0.07 -11.92 -9.69
N ARG A 107 -0.21 -12.83 -8.75
CA ARG A 107 -1.59 -13.30 -8.46
C ARG A 107 -2.48 -12.18 -7.91
N LEU A 108 -1.97 -11.40 -6.95
CA LEU A 108 -2.71 -10.27 -6.39
C LEU A 108 -3.06 -9.24 -7.47
N ARG A 109 -2.13 -8.92 -8.37
CA ARG A 109 -2.39 -8.01 -9.51
C ARG A 109 -3.42 -8.57 -10.48
N ALA A 110 -3.33 -9.86 -10.82
CA ALA A 110 -4.29 -10.50 -11.72
C ALA A 110 -5.71 -10.48 -11.15
N VAL A 111 -5.87 -10.79 -9.85
CA VAL A 111 -7.17 -10.71 -9.17
C VAL A 111 -7.63 -9.27 -9.04
N GLY A 112 -6.74 -8.35 -8.65
CA GLY A 112 -7.05 -6.93 -8.52
C GLY A 112 -7.53 -6.31 -9.84
N ALA A 113 -6.91 -6.65 -10.96
CA ALA A 113 -7.34 -6.19 -12.28
C ALA A 113 -8.77 -6.65 -12.62
N ARG A 114 -9.12 -7.91 -12.28
CA ARG A 114 -10.48 -8.43 -12.46
C ARG A 114 -11.51 -7.68 -11.61
N ILE A 115 -11.15 -7.36 -10.36
CA ILE A 115 -12.00 -6.58 -9.45
C ILE A 115 -12.20 -5.16 -10.00
N CYS A 116 -11.14 -4.48 -10.43
CA CYS A 116 -11.26 -3.14 -11.00
C CYS A 116 -12.14 -3.13 -12.26
N HIS A 117 -12.00 -4.16 -13.12
CA HIS A 117 -12.83 -4.31 -14.30
C HIS A 117 -14.31 -4.50 -13.95
N SER A 118 -14.64 -5.34 -12.97
CA SER A 118 -16.04 -5.54 -12.56
C SER A 118 -16.68 -4.33 -11.89
N ILE A 119 -15.88 -3.49 -11.20
CA ILE A 119 -16.36 -2.24 -10.59
C ILE A 119 -16.56 -1.13 -11.64
N SER A 120 -15.83 -1.19 -12.75
CA SER A 120 -15.87 -0.17 -13.81
C SER A 120 -16.84 -0.52 -14.94
N ALA A 121 -17.48 -1.69 -14.90
CA ALA A 121 -18.52 -2.08 -15.86
C ALA A 121 -19.83 -1.32 -15.54
N PRO A 122 -20.50 -0.72 -16.54
CA PRO A 122 -21.76 -0.02 -16.37
C PRO A 122 -22.92 -0.94 -16.00
#